data_AF-A0A2J5PF36-F1
#
_entry.id   AF-A0A2J5PF36-F1
#
_cell.length_a   1.000
_cell.length_b   1.000
_cell.length_c   1.000
_cell.angle_alpha   90.00
_cell.angle_beta   90.00
_cell.angle_gamma   90.00
#
_symmetry.space_group_name_H-M   'P 1'
#
loop_
_entity.id
_entity.type
_entity.pdbx_description
1 polymer ?
#
loop_
_entity_poly.entity_id
_entity_poly.type
_entity_poly.pdbx_seq_one_letter_code
_entity_poly.pdbx_strand_id
1 'polypeptide(L)'
;MSDKDIEQEIQAKGLTAPRVTPDHIESIIAQEAYFTAEDGAFGVAIKAKHTGGEVNYQPHESLSLLTFCVMVLRNGFTVTGESACASPENFDPEIGRKIARENAVNKIWMLEGYLLKQRLSEK
;
A
#
# COMPACT_ATOMS: atom_id res chain seq x y z
N MET A 1 -19.54 0.58 -1.74
CA MET A 1 -19.56 1.64 -2.76
C MET A 1 -18.11 1.87 -3.13
N SER A 2 -17.76 1.76 -4.40
CA SER A 2 -16.38 1.92 -4.87
C SER A 2 -16.02 3.39 -5.07
N ASP A 3 -14.73 3.72 -5.08
CA ASP A 3 -14.25 5.07 -5.40
C ASP A 3 -14.76 5.57 -6.76
N LYS A 4 -14.97 4.65 -7.71
CA LYS A 4 -15.56 4.97 -9.02
C LYS A 4 -17.04 5.36 -8.92
N ASP A 5 -17.80 4.72 -8.05
CA ASP A 5 -19.21 5.07 -7.83
C ASP A 5 -19.32 6.47 -7.21
N ILE A 6 -18.44 6.79 -6.27
CA ILE A 6 -18.38 8.11 -5.63
C ILE A 6 -18.02 9.20 -6.67
N GLU A 7 -17.03 8.96 -7.53
CA GLU A 7 -16.67 9.92 -8.58
C GLU A 7 -17.81 10.12 -9.59
N GLN A 8 -18.54 9.07 -9.95
CA GLN A 8 -19.73 9.20 -10.81
C GLN A 8 -20.81 10.07 -10.15
N GLU A 9 -21.05 9.93 -8.85
CA GLU A 9 -22.02 10.76 -8.12
C GLU A 9 -21.58 12.24 -8.08
N ILE A 10 -20.29 12.51 -7.86
CA ILE A 10 -19.72 13.88 -7.88
C ILE A 10 -19.95 14.53 -9.25
N GLN A 11 -19.70 13.79 -10.33
CA GLN A 11 -19.92 14.26 -11.71
C GLN A 11 -21.41 14.49 -11.99
N ALA A 12 -22.29 13.57 -11.57
CA ALA A 12 -23.74 13.71 -11.72
C ALA A 12 -24.29 14.95 -10.99
N LYS A 13 -23.65 15.36 -9.88
CA LYS A 13 -23.97 16.60 -9.15
C LYS A 13 -23.37 17.87 -9.77
N GLY A 14 -22.64 17.78 -10.88
CA GLY A 14 -22.04 18.92 -11.57
C GLY A 14 -20.88 19.58 -10.79
N LEU A 15 -20.23 18.87 -9.89
CA LEU A 15 -19.11 19.40 -9.11
C LEU A 15 -17.81 19.34 -9.94
N THR A 16 -17.43 20.47 -10.53
CA THR A 16 -16.32 20.55 -11.52
C THR A 16 -15.00 21.09 -10.95
N ALA A 17 -14.92 21.37 -9.66
CA ALA A 17 -13.68 21.84 -9.04
C ALA A 17 -12.54 20.81 -9.19
N PRO A 18 -11.27 21.25 -9.34
CA PRO A 18 -10.13 20.34 -9.41
C PRO A 18 -10.09 19.38 -8.22
N ARG A 19 -9.88 18.10 -8.50
CA ARG A 19 -9.82 17.04 -7.48
C ARG A 19 -8.92 15.90 -7.96
N VAL A 20 -8.53 15.06 -7.01
CA VAL A 20 -7.90 13.77 -7.29
C VAL A 20 -9.00 12.78 -7.68
N THR A 21 -8.72 11.90 -8.65
CA THR A 21 -9.68 10.89 -9.13
C THR A 21 -9.15 9.48 -8.90
N PRO A 22 -10.01 8.46 -8.88
CA PRO A 22 -9.58 7.07 -8.71
C PRO A 22 -8.63 6.64 -9.83
N ASP A 23 -8.93 7.05 -11.08
CA ASP A 23 -8.07 6.76 -12.23
C ASP A 23 -6.70 7.44 -12.12
N HIS A 24 -6.63 8.66 -11.54
CA HIS A 24 -5.34 9.32 -11.29
C HIS A 24 -4.50 8.53 -10.29
N ILE A 25 -5.09 8.11 -9.17
CA ILE A 25 -4.41 7.31 -8.14
C ILE A 25 -3.84 6.03 -8.73
N GLU A 26 -4.65 5.28 -9.48
CA GLU A 26 -4.19 4.05 -10.13
C GLU A 26 -3.10 4.35 -11.19
N SER A 27 -3.23 5.46 -11.93
CA SER A 27 -2.27 5.80 -12.98
C SER A 27 -0.86 6.11 -12.47
N ILE A 28 -0.71 6.57 -11.23
CA ILE A 28 0.59 6.95 -10.64
C ILE A 28 1.30 5.81 -9.94
N ILE A 29 0.65 4.67 -9.72
CA ILE A 29 1.27 3.45 -9.20
C ILE A 29 2.09 2.81 -10.34
N ALA A 30 3.40 2.68 -10.13
CA ALA A 30 4.32 2.08 -11.08
C ALA A 30 4.59 0.60 -10.81
N GLN A 31 4.58 0.20 -9.54
CA GLN A 31 4.81 -1.19 -9.12
C GLN A 31 4.09 -1.47 -7.80
N GLU A 32 3.62 -2.72 -7.64
CA GLU A 32 3.12 -3.26 -6.38
C GLU A 32 3.94 -4.51 -6.01
N ALA A 33 4.33 -4.62 -4.74
CA ALA A 33 4.96 -5.80 -4.16
C ALA A 33 4.22 -6.21 -2.89
N TYR A 34 4.01 -7.52 -2.72
CA TYR A 34 3.28 -8.09 -1.59
C TYR A 34 4.12 -9.17 -0.92
N PHE A 35 4.23 -9.11 0.40
CA PHE A 35 4.98 -10.08 1.21
C PHE A 35 4.53 -10.01 2.66
N THR A 36 4.76 -11.07 3.42
CA THR A 36 4.56 -11.09 4.87
C THR A 36 5.79 -10.57 5.61
N ALA A 37 5.65 -10.17 6.87
CA ALA A 37 6.81 -9.81 7.68
C ALA A 37 7.82 -10.97 7.80
N GLU A 38 7.33 -12.21 7.78
CA GLU A 38 8.17 -13.41 7.75
C GLU A 38 8.98 -13.49 6.46
N ASP A 39 8.37 -13.27 5.28
CA ASP A 39 9.09 -13.24 4.00
C ASP A 39 10.23 -12.19 4.02
N GLY A 40 9.96 -11.03 4.62
CA GLY A 40 10.96 -9.98 4.81
C GLY A 40 12.11 -10.42 5.73
N ALA A 41 11.79 -11.03 6.87
CA ALA A 41 12.79 -11.56 7.81
C ALA A 41 13.63 -12.68 7.18
N PHE A 42 12.99 -13.58 6.43
CA PHE A 42 13.64 -14.65 5.70
C PHE A 42 14.61 -14.08 4.65
N GLY A 43 14.20 -13.06 3.89
CA GLY A 43 15.06 -12.38 2.92
C GLY A 43 16.34 -11.81 3.55
N VAL A 44 16.25 -11.24 4.76
CA VAL A 44 17.42 -10.76 5.52
C VAL A 44 18.36 -11.92 5.88
N ALA A 45 17.82 -13.02 6.41
CA ALA A 45 18.60 -14.20 6.79
C ALA A 45 19.32 -14.82 5.58
N ILE A 46 18.63 -14.95 4.44
CA ILE A 46 19.22 -15.45 3.19
C ILE A 46 20.32 -14.52 2.69
N LYS A 47 20.13 -13.21 2.73
CA LYS A 47 21.16 -12.24 2.34
C LYS A 47 22.41 -12.39 3.20
N ALA A 48 22.25 -12.48 4.52
CA ALA A 48 23.37 -12.68 5.45
C ALA A 48 24.17 -13.95 5.12
N LYS A 49 23.47 -15.07 4.86
CA LYS A 49 24.10 -16.33 4.45
C LYS A 49 24.98 -16.17 3.20
N HIS A 50 24.49 -15.45 2.19
CA HIS A 50 25.19 -15.26 0.93
C HIS A 50 26.38 -14.29 1.03
N THR A 51 26.38 -13.40 2.03
CA THR A 51 27.48 -12.47 2.27
C THR A 51 28.44 -12.95 3.36
N GLY A 52 28.36 -14.21 3.79
CA GLY A 52 29.24 -14.79 4.82
C GLY A 52 28.96 -14.30 6.24
N GLY A 53 27.78 -13.71 6.49
CA GLY A 53 27.34 -13.31 7.83
C GLY A 53 26.77 -14.47 8.63
N GLU A 54 26.74 -14.33 9.95
CA GLU A 54 26.05 -15.26 10.83
C GLU A 54 24.53 -15.22 10.61
N VAL A 55 23.90 -16.39 10.63
CA VAL A 55 22.45 -16.54 10.46
C VAL A 55 21.88 -17.14 11.73
N ASN A 56 21.16 -16.31 12.49
CA ASN A 56 20.31 -16.78 13.58
C ASN A 56 18.85 -16.42 13.24
N TYR A 57 18.19 -17.28 12.47
CA TYR A 57 16.82 -17.07 12.01
C TYR A 57 15.83 -17.80 12.92
N GLN A 58 15.15 -17.04 13.77
CA GLN A 58 14.07 -17.52 14.65
C GLN A 58 12.93 -16.47 14.67
N PRO A 59 12.12 -16.39 13.61
CA PRO A 59 11.00 -15.45 13.55
C PRO A 59 9.91 -15.83 14.56
N HIS A 60 9.20 -14.83 15.09
CA HIS A 60 7.95 -15.09 15.82
C HIS A 60 6.85 -15.47 14.83
N GLU A 61 5.98 -16.42 15.19
CA GLU A 61 4.92 -16.95 14.30
C GLU A 61 3.98 -15.85 13.76
N SER A 62 3.74 -14.80 14.54
CA SER A 62 2.92 -13.66 14.15
C SER A 62 3.45 -12.89 12.93
N LEU A 63 4.72 -13.05 12.55
CA LEU A 63 5.28 -12.42 11.35
C LEU A 63 4.66 -12.97 10.06
N SER A 64 4.19 -14.22 10.07
CA SER A 64 3.47 -14.82 8.92
C SER A 64 2.05 -14.24 8.75
N LEU A 65 1.52 -13.57 9.78
CA LEU A 65 0.16 -13.01 9.81
C LEU A 65 0.09 -11.52 9.44
N LEU A 66 1.24 -10.87 9.27
CA LEU A 66 1.35 -9.46 8.91
C LEU A 66 1.70 -9.33 7.43
N THR A 67 0.72 -8.93 6.62
CA THR A 67 0.89 -8.70 5.17
C THR A 67 1.25 -7.25 4.89
N PHE A 68 2.25 -7.03 4.05
CA PHE A 68 2.61 -5.74 3.49
C PHE A 68 2.20 -5.64 2.02
N CYS A 69 1.78 -4.44 1.62
CA CYS A 69 1.73 -3.97 0.24
C CYS A 69 2.71 -2.80 0.14
N VAL A 70 3.68 -2.89 -0.76
CA VAL A 70 4.63 -1.82 -1.05
C VAL A 70 4.40 -1.35 -2.48
N MET A 71 4.05 -0.08 -2.62
CA MET A 71 3.78 0.57 -3.90
C MET A 71 4.91 1.54 -4.23
N VAL A 72 5.48 1.43 -5.42
CA VAL A 72 6.38 2.43 -5.98
C VAL A 72 5.56 3.35 -6.86
N LEU A 73 5.56 4.66 -6.59
CA LEU A 73 4.91 5.66 -7.43
C LEU A 73 5.82 6.04 -8.61
N ARG A 74 5.24 6.62 -9.67
CA ARG A 74 5.99 7.04 -10.87
C ARG A 74 7.15 7.99 -10.61
N ASN A 75 7.12 8.75 -9.51
CA ASN A 75 8.20 9.64 -9.09
C ASN A 75 9.29 8.93 -8.24
N GLY A 76 9.18 7.62 -8.04
CA GLY A 76 10.09 6.81 -7.23
C GLY A 76 9.78 6.82 -5.73
N PHE A 77 8.78 7.56 -5.26
CA PHE A 77 8.37 7.54 -3.86
C PHE A 77 7.69 6.21 -3.54
N THR A 78 7.99 5.64 -2.36
CA THR A 78 7.40 4.38 -1.93
C THR A 78 6.33 4.60 -0.87
N VAL A 79 5.17 4.01 -1.07
CA VAL A 79 4.06 4.00 -0.11
C VAL A 79 3.82 2.57 0.36
N THR A 80 3.66 2.36 1.65
CA THR A 80 3.35 1.04 2.22
C THR A 80 1.92 0.99 2.72
N GLY A 81 1.33 -0.19 2.76
CA GLY A 81 0.11 -0.48 3.49
C GLY A 81 0.23 -1.84 4.16
N GLU A 82 -0.42 -2.00 5.30
CA GLU A 82 -0.23 -3.12 6.19
C GLU A 82 -1.59 -3.75 6.54
N SER A 83 -1.64 -5.07 6.64
CA SER A 83 -2.76 -5.82 7.19
C SER A 83 -2.24 -6.77 8.26
N ALA A 84 -2.54 -6.46 9.52
CA ALA A 84 -2.20 -7.28 10.66
C ALA A 84 -3.40 -8.16 11.04
N CYS A 85 -3.29 -9.48 10.85
CA CYS A 85 -4.34 -10.40 11.26
C CYS A 85 -4.28 -10.65 12.77
N ALA A 86 -5.45 -10.58 13.44
CA ALA A 86 -5.54 -10.72 14.89
C ALA A 86 -5.47 -12.17 15.38
N SER A 87 -5.79 -13.16 14.53
CA SER A 87 -5.82 -14.57 14.90
C SER A 87 -5.39 -15.45 13.71
N PRO A 88 -4.46 -16.41 13.91
CA PRO A 88 -4.02 -17.31 12.84
C PRO A 88 -5.16 -18.07 12.17
N GLU A 89 -6.19 -18.46 12.93
CA GLU A 89 -7.34 -19.23 12.45
C GLU A 89 -8.18 -18.46 11.42
N ASN A 90 -8.14 -17.13 11.48
CA ASN A 90 -8.85 -16.24 10.56
C ASN A 90 -7.93 -15.62 9.51
N PHE A 91 -6.68 -16.11 9.39
CA PHE A 91 -5.76 -15.59 8.40
C PHE A 91 -6.16 -16.04 7.00
N ASP A 92 -6.41 -15.05 6.14
CA ASP A 92 -6.63 -15.25 4.72
C ASP A 92 -5.65 -14.32 3.95
N PRO A 93 -4.72 -14.89 3.17
CA PRO A 93 -3.70 -14.12 2.47
C PRO A 93 -4.27 -13.25 1.35
N GLU A 94 -5.40 -13.61 0.74
CA GLU A 94 -6.05 -12.78 -0.27
C GLU A 94 -6.74 -11.57 0.36
N ILE A 95 -7.43 -11.77 1.48
CA ILE A 95 -8.04 -10.68 2.25
C ILE A 95 -6.95 -9.75 2.79
N GLY A 96 -5.88 -10.31 3.37
CA GLY A 96 -4.75 -9.54 3.88
C GLY A 96 -4.12 -8.65 2.80
N ARG A 97 -3.92 -9.17 1.58
CA ARG A 97 -3.42 -8.38 0.45
C ARG A 97 -4.37 -7.25 0.04
N LYS A 98 -5.68 -7.51 -0.01
CA LYS A 98 -6.69 -6.49 -0.34
C LYS A 98 -6.68 -5.35 0.67
N ILE A 99 -6.68 -5.66 1.97
CA ILE A 99 -6.64 -4.66 3.04
C ILE A 99 -5.32 -3.88 3.01
N ALA A 100 -4.19 -4.57 2.85
CA ALA A 100 -2.88 -3.92 2.77
C ALA A 100 -2.81 -2.97 1.55
N ARG A 101 -3.37 -3.38 0.39
CA ARG A 101 -3.46 -2.53 -0.79
C ARG A 101 -4.32 -1.30 -0.54
N GLU A 102 -5.51 -1.49 0.01
CA GLU A 102 -6.44 -0.39 0.33
C GLU A 102 -5.81 0.63 1.28
N ASN A 103 -5.11 0.15 2.31
CA ASN A 103 -4.37 1.00 3.23
C ASN A 103 -3.24 1.80 2.56
N ALA A 104 -2.53 1.21 1.58
CA ALA A 104 -1.53 1.94 0.79
C ALA A 104 -2.19 3.00 -0.11
N VAL A 105 -3.26 2.64 -0.82
CA VAL A 105 -4.03 3.54 -1.70
C VAL A 105 -4.59 4.73 -0.92
N ASN A 106 -5.13 4.51 0.28
CA ASN A 106 -5.63 5.58 1.15
C ASN A 106 -4.53 6.58 1.53
N LYS A 107 -3.29 6.13 1.73
CA LYS A 107 -2.15 7.03 1.95
C LYS A 107 -1.83 7.83 0.68
N ILE A 108 -1.90 7.22 -0.50
CA ILE A 108 -1.70 7.93 -1.78
C ILE A 108 -2.76 9.02 -1.98
N TRP A 109 -4.03 8.72 -1.68
CA TRP A 109 -5.11 9.72 -1.70
C TRP A 109 -4.79 10.96 -0.85
N MET A 110 -4.26 10.75 0.37
CA MET A 110 -3.85 11.84 1.25
C MET A 110 -2.71 12.68 0.65
N LEU A 111 -1.71 12.02 0.05
CA LEU A 111 -0.56 12.68 -0.57
C LEU A 111 -0.98 13.50 -1.80
N GLU A 112 -1.73 12.91 -2.72
CA GLU A 112 -2.20 13.58 -3.94
C GLU A 112 -3.18 14.71 -3.63
N GLY A 113 -4.00 14.56 -2.58
CA GLY A 113 -4.87 15.61 -2.07
C GLY A 113 -4.07 16.81 -1.55
N TYR A 114 -3.01 16.57 -0.77
CA TYR A 114 -2.09 17.61 -0.31
C TYR A 114 -1.38 18.30 -1.48
N LEU A 115 -0.81 17.54 -2.43
CA LEU A 115 -0.13 18.08 -3.61
C LEU A 115 -1.07 18.91 -4.50
N LEU A 116 -2.32 18.49 -4.65
CA LEU A 116 -3.34 19.29 -5.33
C LEU A 116 -3.58 20.61 -4.57
N LYS A 117 -3.78 20.56 -3.25
CA LYS A 117 -4.01 21.77 -2.45
C LYS A 117 -2.84 22.73 -2.53
N GLN A 118 -1.60 22.23 -2.47
CA GLN A 118 -0.38 23.01 -2.63
C GLN A 118 -0.35 23.74 -3.97
N ARG A 119 -0.60 23.01 -5.08
CA ARG A 119 -0.67 23.59 -6.43
C ARG A 119 -1.79 24.64 -6.58
N LEU A 120 -2.85 24.56 -5.78
CA LEU A 120 -3.93 25.54 -5.78
C LEU A 120 -3.60 26.78 -4.93
N SER A 121 -2.77 26.66 -3.89
CA SER A 121 -2.36 27.79 -3.04
C SER A 121 -1.21 28.61 -3.62
N GLU A 122 -0.39 28.01 -4.47
CA GLU A 122 0.76 28.68 -5.12
C GLU A 122 0.40 29.42 -6.42
N LYS A 123 -0.89 29.41 -6.79
CA LYS A 123 -1.43 30.20 -7.91
C LYS A 123 -1.84 31.58 -7.44
#